data_AF-A0A9E3GEH6-F1
#
_entry.id   AF-A0A9E3GEH6-F1
#
_cell.length_a   1.000
_cell.length_b   1.000
_cell.length_c   1.000
_cell.angle_alpha   90.00
_cell.angle_beta   90.00
_cell.angle_gamma   90.00
#
_symmetry.space_group_name_H-M   'P 1'
#
loop_
_entity.id
_entity.type
_entity.pdbx_description
1 polymer ?
#
loop_
_entity_poly.entity_id
_entity_poly.type
_entity_poly.pdbx_seq_one_letter_code
_entity_poly.pdbx_strand_id
1 'polypeptide(L)' 'GRTVVKHGVTIASPLNLPATMPEHASELYSKNITALLDLLIKDGKLDPDFDDEVISESCVTRARAERSDAEERRQ' A
#
# COMPACT_ATOMS: atom_id res chain seq x y z
N GLY A 1 16.17 7.65 15.41
CA GLY A 1 17.30 6.72 15.35
C GLY A 1 18.57 7.51 15.27
N ARG A 2 19.58 7.15 16.06
CA ARG A 2 20.92 7.75 16.00
C ARG A 2 21.93 6.63 16.02
N THR A 3 23.01 6.77 15.28
CA THR A 3 24.13 5.85 15.36
C THR A 3 24.93 6.16 16.62
N VAL A 4 25.19 5.15 17.45
CA VAL A 4 25.95 5.28 18.71
C VAL A 4 27.03 4.21 18.79
N VAL A 5 28.11 4.50 19.52
CA VAL A 5 29.14 3.51 19.86
C VAL A 5 29.04 3.17 21.34
N LYS A 6 28.94 1.88 21.67
CA LYS A 6 28.91 1.36 23.04
C LYS A 6 29.82 0.14 23.15
N HIS A 7 30.73 0.14 24.13
CA HIS A 7 31.68 -0.96 24.36
C HIS A 7 32.47 -1.39 23.10
N GLY A 8 32.82 -0.43 22.23
CA GLY A 8 33.51 -0.71 20.97
C GLY A 8 32.61 -1.20 19.82
N VAL A 9 31.30 -1.35 20.04
CA VAL A 9 30.32 -1.76 19.02
C VAL A 9 29.56 -0.54 18.49
N THR A 10 29.46 -0.43 17.16
CA THR A 10 28.64 0.59 16.49
C THR A 10 27.22 0.07 16.31
N ILE A 11 26.25 0.77 16.89
CA ILE A 11 24.83 0.50 16.76
C ILE A 11 24.26 1.53 15.77
N ALA A 12 23.97 1.10 14.54
CA ALA A 12 23.36 1.94 13.51
C ALA A 12 21.83 1.83 13.53
N SER A 13 21.13 2.97 13.62
CA SER A 13 19.65 3.04 13.64
C SER A 13 19.15 4.14 12.70
N PRO A 14 19.32 3.99 11.37
CA PRO A 14 18.75 4.91 10.39
C PRO A 14 17.22 4.80 10.38
N LEU A 15 16.51 5.93 10.37
CA LEU A 15 15.03 5.95 10.38
C LEU A 15 14.40 5.83 8.99
N ASN A 16 15.13 6.25 7.95
CA ASN A 16 14.69 6.21 6.57
C ASN A 16 15.87 5.79 5.69
N LEU A 17 16.25 4.53 5.81
CA LEU A 17 17.36 3.97 5.04
C LEU A 17 17.13 4.01 3.51
N PRO A 18 15.91 3.78 2.98
CA PRO A 18 15.69 3.90 1.53
C PRO A 18 16.05 5.29 0.98
N ALA A 19 15.86 6.36 1.76
CA ALA A 19 16.25 7.71 1.35
C ALA A 19 17.77 7.90 1.16
N THR A 20 18.62 6.98 1.63
CA THR A 20 20.07 7.02 1.36
C THR A 20 20.44 6.46 -0.01
N MET A 21 19.51 5.79 -0.71
CA MET A 21 19.66 5.32 -2.10
C MET A 21 18.40 5.68 -2.91
N PRO A 22 18.13 6.98 -3.08
CA PRO A 22 16.82 7.45 -3.55
C PRO A 22 16.47 6.98 -4.97
N GLU A 23 17.46 6.85 -5.87
CA GLU A 23 17.22 6.40 -7.26
C GLU A 23 16.67 4.97 -7.29
N HIS A 24 17.40 4.01 -6.71
CA HIS A 24 16.97 2.62 -6.68
C HIS A 24 15.71 2.40 -5.85
N ALA A 25 15.56 3.11 -4.73
CA ALA A 25 14.35 3.05 -3.92
C ALA A 25 13.12 3.52 -4.73
N SER A 26 13.25 4.60 -5.49
CA SER A 26 12.17 5.12 -6.34
C SER A 26 11.85 4.19 -7.50
N GLU A 27 12.86 3.56 -8.11
CA GLU A 27 12.67 2.58 -9.19
C GLU A 27 11.88 1.36 -8.70
N LEU A 28 12.27 0.77 -7.58
CA LEU A 28 11.57 -0.38 -6.99
C LEU A 28 10.15 -0.02 -6.54
N TYR A 29 9.97 1.16 -5.95
CA TYR A 29 8.65 1.65 -5.57
C TYR A 29 7.74 1.85 -6.79
N SER A 30 8.26 2.45 -7.87
CA SER A 30 7.51 2.63 -9.12
C SER A 30 7.05 1.29 -9.71
N LYS A 31 7.93 0.27 -9.70
CA LYS A 31 7.56 -1.09 -10.14
C LYS A 31 6.43 -1.68 -9.31
N ASN A 32 6.45 -1.51 -7.99
CA ASN A 32 5.37 -1.98 -7.12
C ASN A 32 4.05 -1.27 -7.42
N ILE A 33 4.07 0.05 -7.66
CA ILE A 33 2.88 0.80 -8.03
C ILE A 33 2.35 0.37 -9.40
N THR A 34 3.22 0.16 -10.39
CA THR A 34 2.81 -0.35 -11.72
C THR A 34 2.14 -1.71 -11.59
N ALA A 35 2.72 -2.65 -10.85
CA ALA A 35 2.13 -3.98 -10.66
C ALA A 35 0.76 -3.91 -9.97
N LEU A 36 0.58 -3.00 -9.00
CA LEU A 36 -0.73 -2.77 -8.37
C LEU A 36 -1.73 -2.17 -9.36
N LEU A 37 -1.32 -1.21 -10.20
CA LEU A 37 -2.18 -0.61 -11.22
C LEU A 37 -2.63 -1.62 -12.27
N ASP A 38 -1.79 -2.58 -12.63
CA ASP A 38 -2.14 -3.67 -13.55
C ASP A 38 -3.28 -4.55 -13.00
N LEU A 39 -3.39 -4.68 -11.67
CA LEU A 39 -4.52 -5.38 -11.02
C LEU A 39 -5.79 -4.52 -10.96
N LEU A 40 -5.64 -3.21 -10.79
CA LEU A 40 -6.76 -2.27 -10.62
C LEU A 40 -7.41 -1.82 -11.93
N ILE A 41 -6.66 -1.86 -13.04
CA ILE A 41 -7.10 -1.34 -14.33
C ILE A 41 -7.44 -2.50 -15.27
N LYS A 42 -8.69 -2.54 -15.72
CA LYS A 42 -9.16 -3.47 -16.75
C LYS A 42 -9.67 -2.67 -17.94
N ASP A 43 -9.17 -2.99 -19.14
CA ASP A 43 -9.53 -2.31 -20.40
C ASP A 43 -9.39 -0.78 -20.34
N GLY A 44 -8.34 -0.28 -19.67
CA GLY A 44 -8.07 1.15 -19.53
C GLY A 44 -9.03 1.89 -18.59
N LYS A 45 -9.87 1.17 -17.85
CA LYS A 45 -10.77 1.71 -16.82
C LYS A 45 -10.38 1.21 -15.45
N LEU A 46 -10.58 2.05 -14.45
CA LEU A 46 -10.46 1.64 -13.06
C LEU A 46 -11.62 0.69 -12.72
N ASP A 47 -11.30 -0.59 -12.49
CA ASP A 47 -12.25 -1.65 -12.18
C ASP A 47 -11.67 -2.59 -11.10
N PRO A 48 -11.53 -2.10 -9.86
CA PRO A 48 -10.94 -2.86 -8.77
C PRO A 48 -11.83 -4.05 -8.39
N ASP A 49 -11.26 -5.24 -8.48
CA ASP A 49 -11.88 -6.46 -7.96
C ASP A 49 -11.63 -6.57 -6.45
N PHE A 50 -12.66 -6.37 -5.64
CA PHE A 50 -12.51 -6.43 -4.18
C PHE A 50 -12.66 -7.83 -3.60
N ASP A 51 -12.89 -8.85 -4.44
CA ASP A 51 -12.75 -10.25 -4.03
C ASP A 51 -11.28 -10.72 -4.17
N ASP A 52 -10.42 -9.95 -4.86
CA ASP A 52 -8.97 -10.14 -4.86
C ASP A 52 -8.37 -9.72 -3.51
N GLU A 53 -7.63 -10.64 -2.88
CA GLU A 53 -7.04 -10.44 -1.56
C GLU A 53 -6.08 -9.24 -1.53
N VAL A 54 -5.26 -9.06 -2.56
CA VAL A 54 -4.27 -7.97 -2.63
C VAL A 54 -4.96 -6.63 -2.69
N ILE A 55 -6.01 -6.50 -3.51
CA ILE A 55 -6.79 -5.26 -3.63
C ILE A 55 -7.57 -4.99 -2.34
N SER A 56 -8.19 -6.02 -1.75
CA SER A 56 -9.02 -5.88 -0.55
C SER A 56 -8.20 -5.41 0.67
N GLU A 57 -7.06 -6.04 0.94
CA GLU A 57 -6.20 -5.75 2.09
C GLU A 57 -5.40 -4.45 1.90
N SER A 58 -5.12 -4.07 0.66
CA SER A 58 -4.47 -2.78 0.36
C SER A 58 -5.43 -1.59 0.43
N CYS A 59 -6.75 -1.82 0.42
CA CYS A 59 -7.75 -0.76 0.39
C CYS A 59 -8.09 -0.24 1.80
N VAL A 60 -7.57 0.94 2.15
CA VAL A 60 -7.81 1.57 3.46
C VAL A 60 -9.17 2.29 3.53
N THR A 61 -9.62 2.87 2.43
CA THR A 61 -10.88 3.64 2.36
C THR A 61 -11.61 3.35 1.06
N ARG A 62 -12.91 3.07 1.14
CA ARG A 62 -13.80 2.89 -0.01
C ARG A 62 -15.12 3.57 0.26
N ALA A 63 -15.72 4.19 -0.76
CA ALA A 63 -17.10 4.65 -0.67
C ALA A 63 -17.99 3.45 -0.36
N ARG A 64 -18.84 3.56 0.67
CA ARG A 64 -19.85 2.53 0.94
C ARG A 64 -20.76 2.51 -0.28
N ALA A 65 -20.83 1.39 -0.99
CA ALA A 65 -21.88 1.20 -1.97
C ALA A 65 -23.21 1.46 -1.24
N GLU A 66 -24.05 2.34 -1.78
CA GLU A 66 -25.43 2.48 -1.35
C GLU A 66 -26.09 1.12 -1.58
N ARG A 67 -25.98 0.23 -0.59
CA ARG A 67 -26.89 -0.92 -0.54
C ARG A 67 -28.26 -0.28 -0.41
N SER A 68 -29.19 -0.72 -1.25
CA SER A 68 -30.60 -0.53 -1.01
C SER A 68 -30.92 -1.10 0.37
N ASP A 69 -30.90 -0.25 1.40
CA ASP A 69 -31.39 -0.51 2.75
C ASP A 69 -32.94 -0.60 2.73
N ALA A 70 -33.49 -1.38 1.80
CA ALA A 70 -34.93 -1.56 1.58
C ALA A 70 -35.46 -2.90 2.14
N GLU A 71 -34.61 -3.82 2.57
CA GLU A 71 -35.06 -5.14 3.07
C GLU A 71 -35.17 -5.23 4.60
N GLU A 72 -34.63 -4.27 5.38
CA GLU A 72 -34.61 -4.33 6.85
C GLU A 72 -35.55 -3.30 7.51
N ARG A 73 -36.75 -3.13 6.95
CA ARG A 73 -37.89 -2.44 7.60
C ARG A 73 -39.19 -3.24 7.49
N ARG A 74 -39.10 -4.57 7.48
CA ARG A 74 -40.24 -5.50 7.62
C ARG A 74 -39.98 -6.54 8.72
N GLN A 75 -39.58 -6.06 9.90
CA GLN A 75 -39.91 -6.71 11.17
C GLN A 75 -40.47 -5.64 12.10
#